data_AF-A0AAW1WHA5-F1
#
_entry.id   AF-A0AAW1WHA5-F1
#
_cell.length_a   1.000
_cell.length_b   1.000
_cell.length_c   1.000
_cell.angle_alpha   90.00
_cell.angle_beta   90.00
_cell.angle_gamma   90.00
#
_symmetry.space_group_name_H-M   'P 1'
#
loop_
_entity.id
_entity.type
_entity.pdbx_description
1 polymer ?
#
loop_
_entity_poly.entity_id
_entity_poly.type
_entity_poly.pdbx_seq_one_letter_code
_entity_poly.pdbx_strand_id
1 'polypeptide(L)'
;MEVDVKIVGSEAMIRVQCPDKGDYPYARLMNALKDLELKIHHASISSVNELILQDVVARVPDGFISEEAMRTVIIIDFTTS
;
A
#
# COMPACT_ATOMS: atom_id res chain seq x y z
N MET A 1 -9.31 -7.13 -4.58
CA MET A 1 -8.08 -6.58 -3.97
C MET A 1 -8.33 -6.54 -2.48
N GLU A 2 -7.37 -7.02 -1.71
CA GLU A 2 -7.36 -6.90 -0.25
C GLU A 2 -6.22 -5.98 0.16
N VAL A 3 -6.51 -5.05 1.05
CA VAL A 3 -5.53 -4.13 1.63
C VAL A 3 -5.62 -4.29 3.13
N ASP A 4 -4.49 -4.55 3.77
CA ASP A 4 -4.31 -4.55 5.23
C ASP A 4 -3.30 -3.47 5.60
N VAL A 5 -3.62 -2.72 6.64
CA VAL A 5 -2.79 -1.63 7.13
C VAL A 5 -2.67 -1.78 8.63
N LYS A 6 -1.43 -1.73 9.12
CA LYS A 6 -1.13 -1.75 10.54
C LYS A 6 -0.07 -0.72 10.89
N ILE A 7 -0.32 0.11 11.89
CA ILE A 7 0.62 1.10 12.41
C ILE A 7 1.27 0.54 13.68
N VAL A 8 2.60 0.53 13.71
CA VAL A 8 3.42 0.10 14.85
C VAL A 8 4.43 1.19 15.16
N GLY A 9 4.21 1.93 16.25
CA GLY A 9 5.03 3.10 16.55
C GLY A 9 4.88 4.17 15.48
N SER A 10 5.97 4.51 14.78
CA SER A 10 5.99 5.48 13.68
C SER A 10 6.07 4.83 12.29
N GLU A 11 5.91 3.51 12.22
CA GLU A 11 5.93 2.75 10.97
C GLU A 11 4.54 2.21 10.63
N ALA A 12 4.20 2.25 9.35
CA ALA A 12 3.06 1.56 8.78
C ALA A 12 3.53 0.35 7.99
N MET A 13 2.91 -0.79 8.28
CA MET A 13 2.99 -2.01 7.51
C MET A 13 1.76 -2.09 6.62
N ILE A 14 1.96 -2.16 5.32
CA ILE A 14 0.91 -2.15 4.31
C ILE A 14 1.04 -3.42 3.50
N ARG A 15 -0.03 -4.21 3.46
CA ARG A 15 -0.11 -5.42 2.65
C ARG A 15 -1.20 -5.29 1.62
N VAL A 16 -0.85 -5.49 0.36
CA VAL A 16 -1.81 -5.49 -0.74
C VAL A 16 -1.75 -6.81 -1.47
N GLN A 17 -2.92 -7.42 -1.63
CA GLN A 17 -3.10 -8.61 -2.45
C GLN A 17 -4.09 -8.31 -3.56
N CYS A 18 -3.66 -8.53 -4.81
CA CYS A 18 -4.49 -8.32 -5.98
C CYS A 18 -4.17 -9.36 -7.07
N PRO A 19 -5.09 -9.59 -8.03
CA PRO A 19 -4.77 -10.37 -9.22
C PRO A 19 -3.56 -9.78 -9.98
N ASP A 20 -2.73 -10.64 -10.53
CA ASP A 20 -1.65 -10.30 -11.47
C ASP A 20 -2.23 -10.02 -12.87
N LYS A 21 -3.18 -9.07 -12.92
CA LYS A 21 -3.90 -8.66 -14.12
C LYS A 21 -4.13 -7.15 -14.08
N GLY A 22 -3.83 -6.48 -15.18
CA GLY A 22 -4.00 -5.02 -15.33
C GLY A 22 -2.68 -4.27 -15.45
N ASP A 23 -2.77 -2.94 -15.44
CA ASP A 23 -1.65 -2.03 -15.65
C ASP A 23 -0.81 -1.91 -14.37
N TYR A 24 0.15 -2.83 -14.22
CA TYR A 24 1.21 -2.82 -13.20
C TYR A 24 0.72 -2.42 -11.80
N PRO A 25 0.01 -3.30 -11.06
CA PRO A 25 -0.61 -2.96 -9.78
C PRO A 25 0.40 -2.43 -8.74
N TYR A 26 1.67 -2.82 -8.83
CA TYR A 26 2.70 -2.26 -7.96
C TYR A 26 3.03 -0.80 -8.22
N ALA A 27 2.98 -0.34 -9.47
CA ALA A 27 3.19 1.07 -9.79
C ALA A 27 2.06 1.92 -9.21
N ARG A 28 0.82 1.42 -9.30
CA ARG A 28 -0.37 2.07 -8.74
C ARG A 28 -0.30 2.18 -7.22
N LEU A 29 0.13 1.11 -6.54
CA LEU A 29 0.38 1.18 -5.10
C LEU A 29 1.45 2.24 -4.78
N MET A 30 2.60 2.21 -5.46
CA MET A 30 3.69 3.16 -5.17
C MET A 30 3.29 4.61 -5.43
N ASN A 31 2.41 4.88 -6.40
CA ASN A 31 1.81 6.21 -6.60
C ASN A 31 0.91 6.61 -5.43
N ALA A 32 -0.02 5.75 -4.99
CA ALA A 32 -0.87 6.04 -3.85
C ALA A 32 -0.05 6.34 -2.57
N LEU A 33 1.00 5.55 -2.33
CA LEU A 33 1.90 5.78 -1.19
C LEU A 33 2.70 7.09 -1.30
N LYS A 34 3.04 7.49 -2.52
CA LYS A 34 3.70 8.77 -2.80
C LYS A 34 2.74 9.94 -2.55
N ASP A 35 1.48 9.84 -2.95
CA ASP A 35 0.46 10.87 -2.75
C ASP A 35 0.12 11.06 -1.26
N LEU A 36 0.28 10.00 -0.48
CA LEU A 36 0.24 10.02 0.98
C LEU A 36 1.54 10.51 1.65
N GLU A 37 2.55 10.90 0.86
CA GLU A 37 3.87 11.36 1.32
C GLU A 37 4.57 10.40 2.30
N LEU A 38 4.29 9.09 2.17
CA LEU A 38 4.87 8.07 3.04
C LEU A 38 6.32 7.81 2.65
N LYS A 39 7.21 7.83 3.64
CA LYS A 39 8.62 7.51 3.42
C LYS A 39 8.83 6.00 3.46
N ILE A 40 8.92 5.39 2.29
CA ILE A 40 9.13 3.94 2.15
C ILE A 40 10.53 3.56 2.68
N HIS A 41 10.57 2.58 3.59
CA HIS A 41 11.79 1.99 4.10
C HIS A 41 12.10 0.66 3.42
N HIS A 42 11.07 -0.15 3.23
CA HIS A 42 11.19 -1.46 2.61
C HIS A 42 9.94 -1.72 1.77
N ALA A 43 10.12 -2.31 0.59
CA ALA A 43 9.04 -2.78 -0.25
C ALA A 43 9.44 -4.13 -0.86
N SER A 44 8.55 -5.11 -0.77
CA SER A 44 8.68 -6.41 -1.42
C SER A 44 7.46 -6.64 -2.29
N ILE A 45 7.70 -7.17 -3.49
CA ILE A 45 6.65 -7.55 -4.43
C ILE A 45 6.93 -8.99 -4.85
N SER A 46 5.89 -9.83 -4.81
CA SER A 46 5.98 -11.23 -5.19
C SER A 46 4.76 -11.59 -6.02
N SER A 47 4.97 -12.23 -7.18
CA SER A 47 3.89 -12.84 -7.96
C SER A 47 3.85 -14.33 -7.65
N VAL A 48 2.69 -14.81 -7.17
CA VAL A 48 2.46 -16.20 -6.79
C VAL A 48 1.06 -16.59 -7.27
N ASN A 49 0.95 -17.64 -8.08
CA ASN A 49 -0.34 -18.20 -8.52
C ASN A 49 -1.33 -17.14 -9.08
N GLU A 50 -0.85 -16.29 -10.00
CA GLU A 50 -1.63 -15.19 -10.59
C GLU A 50 -2.11 -14.13 -9.58
N LEU A 51 -1.50 -14.06 -8.40
CA LEU A 51 -1.70 -13.02 -7.40
C LEU A 51 -0.39 -12.27 -7.19
N ILE A 52 -0.51 -10.94 -7.12
CA ILE A 52 0.57 -10.09 -6.66
C ILE A 52 0.35 -9.81 -5.17
N LEU A 53 1.37 -10.13 -4.39
CA LEU A 53 1.51 -9.75 -2.98
C LEU A 53 2.53 -8.63 -2.88
N GLN A 54 2.15 -7.57 -2.17
CA GLN A 54 2.98 -6.41 -1.94
C GLN A 54 3.03 -6.13 -0.46
N ASP A 55 4.23 -6.18 0.12
CA ASP A 55 4.49 -5.85 1.51
C ASP A 55 5.34 -4.58 1.55
N VAL A 56 4.81 -3.51 2.12
CA VAL A 56 5.50 -2.22 2.24
C VAL A 56 5.59 -1.84 3.71
N VAL A 57 6.79 -1.40 4.12
CA VAL A 57 7.03 -0.76 5.40
C VAL A 57 7.44 0.68 5.11
N ALA A 58 6.68 1.62 5.65
CA ALA A 58 6.91 3.05 5.45
C ALA A 58 6.79 3.81 6.77
N ARG A 59 7.52 4.91 6.91
CA ARG A 59 7.33 5.83 8.02
C ARG A 59 6.11 6.69 7.78
N VAL A 60 5.31 6.81 8.83
CA VAL A 60 4.11 7.64 8.86
C VAL A 60 4.49 9.07 9.27
N PRO A 61 3.99 10.11 8.58
CA PRO A 61 4.18 11.50 8.98
C PRO A 61 3.61 11.79 10.37
N ASP A 62 4.17 12.80 11.06
CA ASP A 62 3.58 13.27 12.32
C ASP A 62 2.18 13.85 12.07
N GLY A 63 1.18 13.38 12.82
CA GLY A 63 -0.22 13.82 12.67
C GLY A 63 -1.05 13.06 11.62
N PHE A 64 -0.52 11.95 11.09
CA PHE A 64 -1.25 11.12 10.14
C PHE A 64 -2.45 10.38 10.76
N ILE A 65 -3.42 10.08 9.91
CA ILE A 65 -4.75 9.57 10.27
C ILE A 65 -4.70 8.05 10.55
N SER A 66 -5.73 7.52 11.21
CA SER A 66 -5.87 6.11 11.60
C SER A 66 -5.64 5.10 10.46
N GLU A 67 -5.39 3.84 10.83
CA GLU A 67 -5.19 2.71 9.91
C GLU A 67 -6.30 2.63 8.83
N GLU A 68 -7.55 2.87 9.22
CA GLU A 68 -8.71 2.84 8.31
C GLU A 68 -8.68 3.96 7.26
N ALA A 69 -8.26 5.16 7.64
CA ALA A 69 -8.17 6.27 6.70
C ALA A 69 -7.08 6.00 5.65
N MET A 70 -5.92 5.51 6.08
CA MET A 70 -4.83 5.17 5.17
C MET A 70 -5.23 4.02 4.23
N ARG A 71 -5.90 2.99 4.77
CA ARG A 71 -6.46 1.89 3.98
C ARG A 71 -7.46 2.39 2.93
N THR A 72 -8.32 3.33 3.31
CA THR A 72 -9.33 3.90 2.41
C THR A 72 -8.68 4.65 1.24
N VAL A 73 -7.68 5.49 1.50
CA VAL A 73 -6.97 6.22 0.43
C VAL A 73 -6.27 5.26 -0.52
N ILE A 74 -5.55 4.26 0.01
CA ILE A 74 -4.89 3.24 -0.82
C ILE A 74 -5.91 2.51 -1.71
N ILE A 75 -7.09 2.17 -1.19
CA ILE A 75 -8.14 1.53 -1.99
C ILE A 75 -8.68 2.46 -3.07
N ILE A 76 -8.92 3.74 -2.74
CA ILE A 76 -9.44 4.73 -3.70
C ILE A 76 -8.46 4.90 -4.85
N ASP A 77 -7.20 5.24 -4.58
CA ASP A 77 -6.21 5.50 -5.63
C ASP A 77 -5.92 4.25 -6.46
N PHE A 78 -5.96 3.07 -5.83
CA PHE A 78 -5.86 1.78 -6.51
C PHE A 78 -7.15 1.38 -7.23
N THR A 79 -8.26 2.12 -7.20
CA THR A 79 -9.46 1.82 -8.02
C THR A 79 -9.77 2.88 -9.04
N THR A 80 -9.30 4.11 -8.84
CA THR A 80 -9.52 5.26 -9.74
C THR A 80 -8.45 5.46 -10.80
N SER A 81 -7.25 4.89 -10.63
CA SER A 81 -6.12 5.04 -11.58
C SER A 81 -6.07 4.02 -12.70
#